data_AF-A0A327W052-F1
#
_entry.id   AF-A0A327W052-F1
#
_cell.length_a   1.000
_cell.length_b   1.000
_cell.length_c   1.000
_cell.angle_alpha   90.00
_cell.angle_beta   90.00
_cell.angle_gamma   90.00
#
_symmetry.space_group_name_H-M   'P 1'
#
loop_
_entity.id
_entity.type
_entity.pdbx_description
1 polymer ?
#
loop_
_entity_poly.entity_id
_entity_poly.type
_entity_poly.pdbx_seq_one_letter_code
_entity_poly.pdbx_strand_id
1 'polypeptide(L)'
;MKKFLPIAALLMSACHSAPTPADKAADSLIQAPDSLVFKESIVPSDSESTPHDTISGHFSGKSQEDTAMISILTPASNTEAPEDAQDKYAVSFNSQSGIPALPTFWGAIYIVNEGDLNGDGKDDITVFNEPLHGCTFSCTTWYLAPNNEWKQLFSPLLVPTACDPITDSAMQARVFKENGKIYRWEEDVNDEDFAQKKVEVKFN
;
A
#
# COMPACT_ATOMS: atom_id res chain seq x y z
N MET A 1 9.46 -9.87 94.57
CA MET A 1 9.41 -9.30 93.21
C MET A 1 9.41 -10.43 92.20
N LYS A 2 8.48 -10.32 91.25
CA LYS A 2 8.29 -10.96 89.94
C LYS A 2 8.65 -12.45 89.76
N LYS A 3 7.57 -13.21 89.52
CA LYS A 3 7.49 -14.63 89.19
C LYS A 3 7.09 -14.81 87.72
N PHE A 4 7.82 -15.69 87.03
CA PHE A 4 7.43 -16.68 86.02
C PHE A 4 6.51 -16.29 84.83
N LEU A 5 7.10 -16.36 83.63
CA LEU A 5 6.47 -16.89 82.38
C LEU A 5 6.13 -18.38 82.57
N PRO A 6 5.36 -19.08 81.69
CA PRO A 6 4.71 -18.69 80.41
C PRO A 6 3.23 -19.17 80.36
N ILE A 7 2.52 -19.08 79.22
CA ILE A 7 1.56 -20.10 78.69
C ILE A 7 0.98 -19.66 77.34
N ALA A 8 0.69 -20.68 76.54
CA ALA A 8 0.37 -20.76 75.13
C ALA A 8 -0.99 -20.21 74.66
N ALA A 9 -0.99 -19.87 73.37
CA ALA A 9 -1.94 -20.21 72.29
C ALA A 9 -3.47 -20.07 72.49
N LEU A 10 -4.10 -19.32 71.57
CA LEU A 10 -5.44 -19.65 71.04
C LEU A 10 -5.66 -19.06 69.63
N LEU A 11 -5.68 -19.97 68.64
CA LEU A 11 -6.54 -20.13 67.44
C LEU A 11 -7.12 -18.90 66.71
N MET A 12 -7.06 -18.91 65.37
CA MET A 12 -8.25 -19.01 64.51
C MET A 12 -7.88 -19.38 63.05
N SER A 13 -8.82 -20.08 62.42
CA SER A 13 -8.75 -20.95 61.24
C SER A 13 -8.39 -20.34 59.87
N ALA A 14 -7.88 -21.22 59.00
CA ALA A 14 -7.53 -21.01 57.60
C ALA A 14 -8.55 -21.67 56.63
N CYS A 15 -8.63 -21.13 55.40
CA CYS A 15 -8.93 -21.83 54.14
C CYS A 15 -8.21 -21.03 53.02
N HIS A 16 -7.00 -21.40 52.61
CA HIS A 16 -6.65 -22.31 51.50
C HIS A 16 -7.37 -22.03 50.17
N SER A 17 -6.64 -21.44 49.22
CA SER A 17 -6.80 -21.67 47.78
C SER A 17 -5.42 -22.04 47.22
N ALA A 18 -5.36 -23.20 46.56
CA ALA A 18 -4.14 -23.87 46.11
C ALA A 18 -3.61 -23.31 44.77
N PRO A 19 -2.32 -23.54 44.43
CA PRO A 19 -1.69 -23.00 43.21
C PRO A 19 -1.38 -24.04 42.10
N THR A 20 -1.29 -23.54 40.85
CA THR A 20 -0.54 -24.07 39.65
C THR A 20 -1.05 -25.37 38.98
N PRO A 21 -0.72 -25.72 37.70
CA PRO A 21 0.57 -25.54 37.00
C PRO A 21 0.56 -25.18 35.48
N ALA A 22 1.76 -24.93 34.94
CA ALA A 22 2.11 -24.89 33.52
C ALA A 22 2.55 -26.28 33.00
N ASP A 23 2.29 -26.61 31.72
CA ASP A 23 3.27 -27.12 30.72
C ASP A 23 2.66 -27.79 29.44
N LYS A 24 3.20 -27.36 28.28
CA LYS A 24 3.65 -28.10 27.06
C LYS A 24 2.71 -28.82 26.04
N ALA A 25 2.82 -28.30 24.79
CA ALA A 25 3.26 -28.95 23.52
C ALA A 25 2.26 -29.46 22.43
N ALA A 26 2.66 -29.18 21.17
CA ALA A 26 2.31 -29.75 19.84
C ALA A 26 0.92 -29.41 19.25
N ASP A 27 0.65 -29.31 17.94
CA ASP A 27 1.34 -29.22 16.63
C ASP A 27 0.19 -29.00 15.60
N SER A 28 0.48 -28.34 14.47
CA SER A 28 -0.29 -28.28 13.21
C SER A 28 -1.73 -27.74 13.20
N LEU A 29 -1.97 -26.71 12.39
CA LEU A 29 -2.58 -26.88 11.06
C LEU A 29 -2.73 -25.52 10.35
N ILE A 30 -2.42 -25.56 9.06
CA ILE A 30 -2.58 -24.52 8.05
C ILE A 30 -4.02 -23.97 8.09
N GLN A 31 -4.16 -22.65 8.23
CA GLN A 31 -5.42 -21.98 7.94
C GLN A 31 -5.24 -21.18 6.64
N ALA A 32 -5.93 -21.63 5.60
CA ALA A 32 -5.99 -20.98 4.29
C ALA A 32 -6.51 -19.54 4.44
N PRO A 33 -6.06 -18.59 3.60
CA PRO A 33 -6.69 -17.27 3.56
C PRO A 33 -8.13 -17.42 3.08
N ASP A 34 -9.03 -16.83 3.87
CA ASP A 34 -10.46 -16.76 3.61
C ASP A 34 -10.72 -16.21 2.21
N SER A 35 -11.51 -16.92 1.42
CA SER A 35 -11.92 -16.48 0.09
C SER A 35 -12.81 -15.25 0.25
N LEU A 36 -12.27 -14.08 -0.10
CA LEU A 36 -13.04 -12.85 -0.17
C LEU A 36 -14.06 -12.94 -1.30
N VAL A 37 -15.31 -13.20 -0.92
CA VAL A 37 -16.48 -13.07 -1.78
C VAL A 37 -16.64 -11.57 -2.09
N PHE A 38 -16.38 -11.18 -3.33
CA PHE A 38 -16.70 -9.84 -3.82
C PHE A 38 -18.21 -9.66 -3.81
N LYS A 39 -18.70 -8.84 -2.88
CA LYS A 39 -20.06 -8.35 -2.90
C LYS A 39 -20.07 -7.12 -3.82
N GLU A 40 -20.78 -7.24 -4.92
CA GLU A 40 -20.95 -6.20 -5.94
C GLU A 40 -21.38 -4.89 -5.26
N SER A 41 -20.48 -3.90 -5.29
CA SER A 41 -20.69 -2.60 -4.67
C SER A 41 -21.48 -1.71 -5.62
N ILE A 42 -22.59 -1.18 -5.14
CA ILE A 42 -23.44 -0.23 -5.85
C ILE A 42 -22.67 1.09 -5.92
N VAL A 43 -22.14 1.42 -7.10
CA VAL A 43 -21.50 2.72 -7.37
C VAL A 43 -22.61 3.77 -7.58
N PRO A 44 -22.63 4.91 -6.86
CA PRO A 44 -23.47 6.03 -7.24
C PRO A 44 -22.93 6.62 -8.55
N SER A 45 -23.81 6.62 -9.54
CA SER A 45 -23.67 7.28 -10.84
C SER A 45 -23.36 8.78 -10.67
N ASP A 46 -22.51 9.29 -11.57
CA ASP A 46 -22.26 10.71 -11.88
C ASP A 46 -21.02 11.40 -11.26
N SER A 47 -19.88 10.71 -11.18
CA SER A 47 -18.59 11.39 -11.34
C SER A 47 -18.11 11.15 -12.77
N GLU A 48 -17.96 12.21 -13.59
CA GLU A 48 -17.23 12.11 -14.84
C GLU A 48 -15.87 11.48 -14.54
N SER A 49 -15.61 10.30 -15.11
CA SER A 49 -14.33 9.60 -14.99
C SER A 49 -13.22 10.54 -15.42
N THR A 50 -12.36 10.94 -14.50
CA THR A 50 -11.16 11.69 -14.85
C THR A 50 -10.21 10.76 -15.60
N PRO A 51 -9.33 11.27 -16.48
CA PRO A 51 -8.42 10.43 -17.28
C PRO A 51 -7.50 9.51 -16.47
N HIS A 52 -7.30 9.80 -15.18
CA HIS A 52 -6.49 8.97 -14.26
C HIS A 52 -7.30 7.92 -13.52
N ASP A 53 -8.63 8.01 -13.52
CA ASP A 53 -9.46 7.00 -12.86
C ASP A 53 -9.37 5.66 -13.59
N THR A 54 -9.00 5.66 -14.88
CA THR A 54 -8.78 4.45 -15.66
C THR A 54 -7.63 4.59 -16.66
N ILE A 55 -6.79 3.57 -16.78
CA ILE A 55 -5.76 3.47 -17.83
C ILE A 55 -5.84 2.11 -18.53
N SER A 56 -5.58 2.10 -19.84
CA SER A 56 -5.45 0.87 -20.64
C SER A 56 -4.00 0.42 -20.73
N GLY A 57 -3.78 -0.88 -20.84
CA GLY A 57 -2.45 -1.47 -21.01
C GLY A 57 -2.47 -2.97 -21.24
N HIS A 58 -1.29 -3.57 -21.35
CA HIS A 58 -1.08 -5.02 -21.45
C HIS A 58 -0.51 -5.59 -20.14
N PHE A 59 -1.21 -5.35 -19.02
CA PHE A 59 -0.73 -5.69 -17.68
C PHE A 59 -0.72 -7.21 -17.40
N SER A 60 -1.60 -7.98 -18.04
CA SER A 60 -1.62 -9.46 -18.01
C SER A 60 -0.71 -10.08 -19.07
N GLY A 61 -0.39 -9.33 -20.13
CA GLY A 61 0.54 -9.69 -21.20
C GLY A 61 0.08 -9.22 -22.59
N LYS A 62 0.99 -9.23 -23.58
CA LYS A 62 0.79 -8.62 -24.92
C LYS A 62 -0.45 -9.05 -25.71
N SER A 63 -1.04 -10.20 -25.42
CA SER A 63 -2.18 -10.72 -26.17
C SER A 63 -3.54 -10.22 -25.67
N GLN A 64 -3.57 -9.52 -24.55
CA GLN A 64 -4.79 -9.06 -23.89
C GLN A 64 -4.64 -7.60 -23.50
N GLU A 65 -5.62 -6.78 -23.88
CA GLU A 65 -5.74 -5.42 -23.36
C GLU A 65 -6.52 -5.47 -22.05
N ASP A 66 -5.98 -4.80 -21.05
CA ASP A 66 -6.48 -4.71 -19.69
C ASP A 66 -6.78 -3.25 -19.35
N THR A 67 -7.72 -3.04 -18.45
CA THR A 67 -8.04 -1.71 -17.94
C THR A 67 -7.82 -1.70 -16.43
N ALA A 68 -6.90 -0.85 -15.97
CA ALA A 68 -6.76 -0.55 -14.56
C ALA A 68 -7.75 0.56 -14.17
N MET A 69 -8.37 0.44 -13.01
CA MET A 69 -9.41 1.35 -12.51
C MET A 69 -9.14 1.71 -11.05
N ILE A 70 -9.12 3.01 -10.75
CA ILE A 70 -9.09 3.53 -9.38
C ILE A 70 -10.49 3.44 -8.79
N SER A 71 -10.59 3.07 -7.52
CA SER A 71 -11.85 3.09 -6.78
C SER A 71 -11.61 3.49 -5.32
N ILE A 72 -12.53 4.28 -4.76
CA ILE A 72 -12.55 4.59 -3.33
C ILE A 72 -13.05 3.35 -2.57
N LEU A 73 -12.18 2.77 -1.75
CA LEU A 73 -12.50 1.64 -0.88
C LEU A 73 -13.10 2.10 0.45
N THR A 74 -12.63 3.22 1.00
CA THR A 74 -13.12 3.77 2.27
C THR A 74 -13.04 5.29 2.18
N PRO A 75 -14.17 6.00 2.07
CA PRO A 75 -14.13 7.45 2.04
C PRO A 75 -13.85 7.99 3.44
N ALA A 76 -13.12 9.10 3.54
CA ALA A 76 -12.78 9.80 4.76
C ALA A 76 -14.04 10.17 5.56
N SER A 77 -15.13 10.50 4.87
CA SER A 77 -16.44 10.80 5.49
C SER A 77 -17.02 9.66 6.32
N ASN A 78 -16.61 8.42 6.05
CA ASN A 78 -17.08 7.23 6.76
C ASN A 78 -16.17 6.84 7.93
N THR A 79 -15.13 7.63 8.18
CA THR A 79 -14.29 7.50 9.35
C THR A 79 -14.72 8.53 10.39
N GLU A 80 -14.87 8.16 11.66
CA GLU A 80 -15.01 9.15 12.76
C GLU A 80 -13.67 9.86 13.06
N ALA A 81 -12.82 9.99 12.05
CA ALA A 81 -11.41 10.33 12.16
C ALA A 81 -11.18 11.85 12.13
N PRO A 82 -10.00 12.31 12.57
CA PRO A 82 -9.69 13.73 12.77
C PRO A 82 -9.62 14.52 11.44
N GLU A 83 -9.27 15.80 11.53
CA GLU A 83 -9.06 16.72 10.38
C GLU A 83 -8.08 16.18 9.31
N ASP A 84 -7.32 15.13 9.62
CA ASP A 84 -6.36 14.43 8.75
C ASP A 84 -6.89 13.10 8.16
N ALA A 85 -8.18 12.82 8.28
CA ALA A 85 -8.82 11.65 7.68
C ALA A 85 -8.63 11.63 6.14
N GLN A 86 -8.27 10.48 5.60
CA GLN A 86 -8.02 10.31 4.16
C GLN A 86 -8.91 9.25 3.54
N ASP A 87 -9.27 9.47 2.28
CA ASP A 87 -9.84 8.43 1.44
C ASP A 87 -8.81 7.29 1.25
N LYS A 88 -9.30 6.07 1.27
CA LYS A 88 -8.54 4.86 0.93
C LYS A 88 -8.89 4.43 -0.48
N TYR A 89 -7.90 4.24 -1.33
CA TYR A 89 -8.06 3.87 -2.73
C TYR A 89 -7.52 2.46 -3.00
N ALA A 90 -8.09 1.83 -4.02
CA ALA A 90 -7.59 0.61 -4.63
C ALA A 90 -7.44 0.81 -6.14
N VAL A 91 -6.46 0.13 -6.73
CA VAL A 91 -6.36 -0.02 -8.19
C VAL A 91 -6.70 -1.47 -8.51
N SER A 92 -7.78 -1.65 -9.25
CA SER A 92 -8.29 -2.94 -9.69
C SER A 92 -8.24 -3.05 -11.21
N PHE A 93 -8.37 -4.27 -11.74
CA PHE A 93 -8.34 -4.52 -13.17
C PHE A 93 -9.66 -5.13 -13.62
N ASN A 94 -10.00 -4.98 -14.90
CA ASN A 94 -11.16 -5.65 -15.49
C ASN A 94 -11.13 -7.17 -15.21
N SER A 95 -12.29 -7.76 -14.93
CA SER A 95 -12.40 -9.12 -14.38
C SER A 95 -11.85 -10.21 -15.29
N GLN A 96 -11.77 -9.94 -16.60
CA GLN A 96 -11.21 -10.85 -17.60
C GLN A 96 -9.68 -10.93 -17.57
N SER A 97 -8.98 -10.01 -16.90
CA SER A 97 -7.52 -9.94 -16.83
C SER A 97 -6.88 -11.03 -15.96
N GLY A 98 -7.59 -11.49 -14.92
CA GLY A 98 -7.02 -12.40 -13.92
C GLY A 98 -5.90 -11.78 -13.07
N ILE A 99 -5.71 -10.45 -13.16
CA ILE A 99 -4.69 -9.68 -12.45
C ILE A 99 -5.23 -9.35 -11.04
N PRO A 100 -4.44 -9.53 -9.97
CA PRO A 100 -4.83 -9.08 -8.63
C PRO A 100 -4.82 -7.54 -8.55
N ALA A 101 -5.61 -6.98 -7.64
CA ALA A 101 -5.50 -5.56 -7.30
C ALA A 101 -4.10 -5.22 -6.76
N LEU A 102 -3.67 -3.97 -6.96
CA LEU A 102 -2.50 -3.44 -6.26
C LEU A 102 -2.78 -3.33 -4.74
N PRO A 103 -1.74 -3.22 -3.90
CA PRO A 103 -1.91 -2.80 -2.51
C PRO A 103 -2.75 -1.52 -2.40
N THR A 104 -3.50 -1.35 -1.32
CA THR A 104 -4.34 -0.16 -1.13
C THR A 104 -3.52 1.05 -0.70
N PHE A 105 -3.98 2.24 -1.07
CA PHE A 105 -3.30 3.51 -0.79
C PHE A 105 -4.18 4.43 0.07
N TRP A 106 -3.57 5.23 0.93
CA TRP A 106 -4.24 6.29 1.68
C TRP A 106 -3.91 7.64 1.06
N GLY A 107 -4.93 8.47 0.86
CA GLY A 107 -4.80 9.71 0.09
C GLY A 107 -4.98 9.50 -1.41
N ALA A 108 -5.22 10.61 -2.11
CA ALA A 108 -5.48 10.60 -3.55
C ALA A 108 -4.35 9.87 -4.29
N ILE A 109 -4.71 9.18 -5.36
CA ILE A 109 -3.76 8.50 -6.23
C ILE A 109 -4.01 8.82 -7.69
N TYR A 110 -2.93 8.77 -8.47
CA TYR A 110 -2.93 8.85 -9.92
C TYR A 110 -2.13 7.66 -10.45
N ILE A 111 -2.54 7.11 -11.59
CA ILE A 111 -1.88 5.94 -12.17
C ILE A 111 -1.41 6.22 -13.59
N VAL A 112 -0.24 5.67 -13.93
CA VAL A 112 0.41 5.80 -15.23
C VAL A 112 0.76 4.42 -15.75
N ASN A 113 0.45 4.15 -17.01
CA ASN A 113 0.99 2.99 -17.72
C ASN A 113 2.40 3.36 -18.22
N GLU A 114 3.41 2.63 -17.75
CA GLU A 114 4.81 2.85 -18.12
C GLU A 114 5.26 2.01 -19.33
N GLY A 115 4.39 1.12 -19.80
CA GLY A 115 4.74 0.03 -20.70
C GLY A 115 5.67 -0.98 -20.05
N ASP A 116 6.24 -1.87 -20.86
CA ASP A 116 7.17 -2.92 -20.41
C ASP A 116 8.58 -2.37 -20.11
N LEU A 117 8.75 -1.74 -18.94
CA LEU A 117 10.04 -1.19 -18.49
C LEU A 117 11.02 -2.34 -18.25
N ASN A 118 10.58 -3.38 -17.54
CA ASN A 118 11.44 -4.46 -17.06
C ASN A 118 11.76 -5.55 -18.11
N GLY A 119 11.05 -5.58 -19.24
CA GLY A 119 11.25 -6.51 -20.35
C GLY A 119 10.59 -7.89 -20.18
N ASP A 120 9.66 -8.06 -19.25
CA ASP A 120 8.99 -9.34 -18.98
C ASP A 120 7.77 -9.59 -19.87
N GLY A 121 7.45 -8.65 -20.76
CA GLY A 121 6.35 -8.73 -21.71
C GLY A 121 4.98 -8.32 -21.15
N LYS A 122 4.91 -7.78 -19.93
CA LYS A 122 3.75 -7.11 -19.35
C LYS A 122 4.06 -5.64 -19.12
N ASP A 123 3.02 -4.81 -19.16
CA ASP A 123 3.16 -3.41 -18.83
C ASP A 123 3.38 -3.22 -17.31
N ASP A 124 4.27 -2.29 -16.97
CA ASP A 124 4.51 -1.83 -15.61
C ASP A 124 3.62 -0.61 -15.31
N ILE A 125 3.26 -0.42 -14.03
CA ILE A 125 2.34 0.65 -13.60
C ILE A 125 2.96 1.51 -12.51
N THR A 126 2.95 2.84 -12.69
CA THR A 126 3.35 3.77 -11.64
C THR A 126 2.11 4.32 -10.93
N VAL A 127 2.17 4.33 -9.60
CA VAL A 127 1.19 5.00 -8.73
C VAL A 127 1.85 6.23 -8.11
N PHE A 128 1.29 7.39 -8.37
CA PHE A 128 1.56 8.64 -7.65
C PHE A 128 0.55 8.75 -6.53
N ASN A 129 1.01 8.75 -5.28
CA ASN A 129 0.16 8.87 -4.11
C ASN A 129 0.44 10.19 -3.40
N GLU A 130 -0.64 10.94 -3.14
CA GLU A 130 -0.66 12.21 -2.44
C GLU A 130 -1.21 12.02 -1.00
N PRO A 131 -0.35 11.64 -0.04
CA PRO A 131 -0.76 11.55 1.35
C PRO A 131 -1.04 12.95 1.93
N LEU A 132 -2.07 13.05 2.76
CA LEU A 132 -2.57 14.22 3.48
C LEU A 132 -2.72 15.53 2.68
N HIS A 133 -3.12 15.46 1.40
CA HIS A 133 -3.13 16.63 0.50
C HIS A 133 -1.75 17.33 0.46
N GLY A 134 -0.71 16.51 0.53
CA GLY A 134 0.64 16.95 0.79
C GLY A 134 1.33 17.52 -0.43
N CYS A 135 2.31 18.38 -0.18
CA CYS A 135 3.17 19.02 -1.18
C CYS A 135 4.28 18.08 -1.71
N THR A 136 4.10 16.77 -1.53
CA THR A 136 5.06 15.73 -1.88
C THR A 136 4.33 14.43 -2.20
N PHE A 137 4.57 13.91 -3.39
CA PHE A 137 4.00 12.63 -3.82
C PHE A 137 4.96 11.50 -3.52
N SER A 138 4.43 10.34 -3.13
CA SER A 138 5.13 9.07 -3.21
C SER A 138 4.87 8.44 -4.57
N CYS A 139 5.92 8.22 -5.35
CA CYS A 139 5.86 7.64 -6.68
C CYS A 139 6.43 6.22 -6.64
N THR A 140 5.57 5.22 -6.83
CA THR A 140 5.96 3.80 -6.78
C THR A 140 5.62 3.11 -8.10
N THR A 141 6.63 2.53 -8.75
CA THR A 141 6.46 1.73 -9.96
C THR A 141 6.38 0.25 -9.62
N TRP A 142 5.38 -0.43 -10.15
CA TRP A 142 5.04 -1.81 -9.86
C TRP A 142 5.11 -2.67 -11.12
N TYR A 143 5.51 -3.92 -10.94
CA TYR A 143 5.44 -4.96 -11.96
C TYR A 143 4.70 -6.20 -11.44
N LEU A 144 4.01 -6.90 -12.33
CA LEU A 144 3.30 -8.14 -12.00
C LEU A 144 4.23 -9.34 -12.16
N ALA A 145 4.70 -9.88 -11.04
CA ALA A 145 5.60 -11.03 -11.05
C ALA A 145 4.90 -12.32 -11.51
N PRO A 146 5.64 -13.35 -11.97
CA PRO A 146 5.07 -14.60 -12.49
C PRO A 146 4.16 -15.38 -11.53
N ASN A 147 4.24 -15.11 -10.23
CA ASN A 147 3.38 -15.68 -9.20
C ASN A 147 2.10 -14.87 -8.95
N ASN A 148 1.74 -13.93 -9.84
CA ASN A 148 0.63 -13.00 -9.67
C ASN A 148 0.74 -12.18 -8.38
N GLU A 149 1.93 -11.67 -8.10
CA GLU A 149 2.15 -10.72 -7.01
C GLU A 149 2.74 -9.44 -7.58
N TRP A 150 2.17 -8.30 -7.18
CA TRP A 150 2.75 -7.00 -7.47
C TRP A 150 4.01 -6.79 -6.65
N LYS A 151 5.09 -6.41 -7.33
CA LYS A 151 6.38 -6.08 -6.71
C LYS A 151 6.83 -4.71 -7.16
N GLN A 152 7.49 -3.99 -6.26
CA GLN A 152 8.10 -2.72 -6.61
C GLN A 152 9.26 -2.98 -7.58
N LEU A 153 9.29 -2.23 -8.68
CA LEU A 153 10.34 -2.37 -9.68
C LEU A 153 11.67 -1.81 -9.17
N PHE A 154 11.60 -0.76 -8.36
CA PHE A 154 12.73 -0.11 -7.68
C PHE A 154 12.21 0.68 -6.46
N SER A 155 13.12 1.23 -5.64
CA SER A 155 12.75 2.01 -4.46
C SER A 155 11.87 3.22 -4.81
N PRO A 156 10.79 3.47 -4.06
CA PRO A 156 9.90 4.61 -4.31
C PRO A 156 10.65 5.94 -4.37
N LEU A 157 10.13 6.85 -5.19
CA LEU A 157 10.61 8.22 -5.31
C LEU A 157 9.70 9.14 -4.51
N LEU A 158 10.29 10.13 -3.84
CA LEU A 158 9.55 11.28 -3.32
C LEU A 158 9.64 12.41 -4.34
N VAL A 159 8.50 12.93 -4.75
CA VAL A 159 8.39 14.03 -5.72
C VAL A 159 7.87 15.26 -4.97
N PRO A 160 8.76 16.15 -4.49
CA PRO A 160 8.34 17.40 -3.89
C PRO A 160 7.76 18.31 -4.97
N THR A 161 6.60 18.90 -4.72
CA THR A 161 5.90 19.76 -5.68
C THR A 161 5.72 21.19 -5.19
N ALA A 162 6.15 21.50 -3.97
CA ALA A 162 5.83 22.78 -3.31
C ALA A 162 4.32 23.11 -3.34
N CYS A 163 3.48 22.07 -3.29
CA CYS A 163 2.02 22.12 -3.33
C CYS A 163 1.44 22.50 -4.70
N ASP A 164 2.27 22.55 -5.75
CA ASP A 164 1.80 22.69 -7.11
C ASP A 164 1.30 21.33 -7.65
N PRO A 165 0.26 21.33 -8.49
CA PRO A 165 -0.21 20.11 -9.14
C PRO A 165 0.82 19.60 -10.16
N ILE A 166 1.01 18.28 -10.22
CA ILE A 166 1.83 17.63 -11.24
C ILE A 166 0.96 17.41 -12.49
N THR A 167 1.44 17.85 -13.66
CA THR A 167 0.72 17.60 -14.92
C THR A 167 0.83 16.13 -15.34
N ASP A 168 -0.15 15.64 -16.10
CA ASP A 168 -0.15 14.30 -16.69
C ASP A 168 1.13 14.02 -17.48
N SER A 169 1.59 14.99 -18.27
CA SER A 169 2.82 14.86 -19.05
C SER A 169 4.07 14.72 -18.18
N ALA A 170 4.10 15.40 -17.02
CA ALA A 170 5.19 15.30 -16.06
C ALA A 170 5.15 13.98 -15.27
N MET A 171 3.95 13.47 -14.96
CA MET A 171 3.78 12.14 -14.38
C MET A 171 4.24 11.06 -15.36
N GLN A 172 3.77 11.10 -16.61
CA GLN A 172 4.15 10.14 -17.66
C GLN A 172 5.64 10.16 -17.99
N ALA A 173 6.29 11.32 -17.93
CA ALA A 173 7.73 11.44 -18.21
C ALA A 173 8.61 11.05 -17.01
N ARG A 174 8.02 10.79 -15.83
CA ARG A 174 8.76 10.64 -14.57
C ARG A 174 9.70 9.43 -14.58
N VAL A 175 9.23 8.31 -15.13
CA VAL A 175 9.97 7.07 -15.29
C VAL A 175 9.94 6.73 -16.78
N PHE A 176 11.07 6.31 -17.34
CA PHE A 176 11.11 6.02 -18.77
C PHE A 176 12.26 5.08 -19.13
N LYS A 177 12.10 4.40 -20.26
CA LYS A 177 13.13 3.52 -20.84
C LYS A 177 13.84 4.22 -21.99
N GLU A 178 15.17 4.24 -21.94
CA GLU A 178 16.03 4.79 -22.99
C GLU A 178 17.21 3.85 -23.22
N ASN A 179 17.43 3.42 -24.47
CA ASN A 179 18.53 2.52 -24.85
C ASN A 179 18.60 1.23 -23.99
N GLY A 180 17.45 0.67 -23.65
CA GLY A 180 17.35 -0.57 -22.85
C GLY A 180 17.61 -0.38 -21.36
N LYS A 181 17.85 0.84 -20.89
CA LYS A 181 18.01 1.20 -19.49
C LYS A 181 16.79 1.97 -19.01
N ILE A 182 16.51 1.89 -17.71
CA ILE A 182 15.42 2.64 -17.09
C ILE A 182 16.02 3.85 -16.38
N TYR A 183 15.37 4.99 -16.57
CA TYR A 183 15.70 6.26 -15.97
C TYR A 183 14.50 6.83 -15.24
N ARG A 184 14.77 7.72 -14.29
CA ARG A 184 13.76 8.56 -13.67
C ARG A 184 14.28 9.97 -13.46
N TRP A 185 13.38 10.94 -13.43
CA TRP A 185 13.69 12.29 -12.99
C TRP A 185 13.54 12.38 -11.48
N GLU A 186 14.57 12.86 -10.79
CA GLU A 186 14.56 13.14 -9.36
C GLU A 186 14.85 14.62 -9.11
N GLU A 187 14.10 15.24 -8.21
CA GLU A 187 14.35 16.59 -7.72
C GLU A 187 15.60 16.63 -6.82
N ASP A 188 16.49 17.60 -7.05
CA ASP A 188 17.56 17.88 -6.09
C ASP A 188 16.99 18.61 -4.88
N VAL A 189 16.79 17.88 -3.78
CA VAL A 189 16.25 18.42 -2.53
C VAL A 189 17.17 19.45 -1.84
N ASN A 190 18.41 19.61 -2.31
CA ASN A 190 19.34 20.63 -1.80
C ASN A 190 19.36 21.90 -2.69
N ASP A 191 18.61 21.91 -3.78
CA ASP A 191 18.43 23.05 -4.67
C ASP A 191 17.08 23.71 -4.36
N GLU A 192 17.09 25.03 -4.13
CA GLU A 192 15.86 25.79 -3.82
C GLU A 192 14.86 25.78 -5.00
N ASP A 193 15.35 25.58 -6.22
CA ASP A 193 14.53 25.48 -7.43
C ASP A 193 14.09 24.02 -7.73
N PHE A 194 14.44 23.05 -6.88
CA PHE A 194 14.17 21.61 -7.07
C PHE A 194 14.59 21.09 -8.46
N ALA A 195 15.74 21.54 -8.95
CA ALA A 195 16.23 21.19 -10.27
C ALA A 195 16.25 19.65 -10.48
N GLN A 196 15.69 19.20 -11.61
CA GLN A 196 15.57 17.77 -11.89
C GLN A 196 16.87 17.19 -12.46
N LYS A 197 17.19 15.98 -12.00
CA LYS A 197 18.32 15.18 -12.48
C LYS A 197 17.82 13.86 -13.04
N LYS A 198 18.37 13.48 -14.20
CA LYS A 198 18.14 12.15 -14.80
C LYS A 198 19.00 11.13 -14.06
N VAL A 199 18.35 10.16 -13.43
CA VAL A 199 19.01 9.11 -12.66
C VAL A 199 18.74 7.76 -13.31
N GLU A 200 19.81 6.99 -13.58
CA GLU A 200 19.70 5.60 -14.03
C GLU A 200 19.24 4.74 -12.85
N VAL A 201 18.14 4.01 -13.04
CA VAL A 201 17.65 3.06 -12.05
C VAL A 201 18.57 1.85 -11.99
N LYS A 202 18.99 1.50 -10.77
CA LYS A 202 19.74 0.27 -10.51
C LYS A 202 18.85 -0.71 -9.77
N PHE A 203 18.78 -1.93 -10.30
CA PHE A 203 18.13 -3.04 -9.62
C PHE A 203 19.08 -3.60 -8.57
N ASN A 204 18.57 -3.78 -7.34
CA ASN A 204 19.30 -4.41 -6.24
C ASN A 204 19.18 -5.93 -6.32
#